data_AF-A0A452ZKG5-F1
#
_entry.id   AF-A0A452ZKG5-F1
#
_cell.length_a   1.000
_cell.length_b   1.000
_cell.length_c   1.000
_cell.angle_alpha   90.00
_cell.angle_beta   90.00
_cell.angle_gamma   90.00
#
_symmetry.space_group_name_H-M   'P 1'
#
loop_
_entity.id
_entity.type
_entity.pdbx_description
1 polymer ?
#
loop_
_entity_poly.entity_id
_entity_poly.type
_entity_poly.pdbx_seq_one_letter_code
_entity_poly.pdbx_strand_id
1 'polypeptide(L)'
;MPAAPTASPILQSLNYLSEDNLVLKESNSGSLFGGYPSLEQRDMSFDIKDSMTVHCGFVRGKIPGLNTGFDVDEADLSEMRQCQGTVVASAIFGYYDIMQQPENISEFSKDTVCFFMFLDEETEAAIKNTTAVDNMKKIGLWRVVVVHNLPYSDARRNGKIPKLLLHRLFPNARYSLWIDGKLKLVKDPYQLLERFLWRKNVSFAISRHYRRFDVFEEAEANKAGGKYDNASIDNQIEFYKREGLTHYSSAKLPITSDVPEGCVIIREHIPITNLFTCLWFNEVDRFTSRDQISFSTVRDKIRSRVNWTADMFLDCERRDFVVQ
;
A
#
# COMPACT_ATOMS: atom_id res chain seq x y z
N MET A 1 17.85 13.55 6.15
CA MET A 1 17.62 12.10 5.98
C MET A 1 18.69 11.35 6.76
N PRO A 2 18.35 10.30 7.53
CA PRO A 2 19.33 9.47 8.23
C PRO A 2 20.33 8.84 7.26
N ALA A 3 21.60 8.69 7.66
CA ALA A 3 22.65 8.17 6.78
C ALA A 3 22.48 6.67 6.44
N ALA A 4 22.05 5.88 7.42
CA ALA A 4 21.84 4.43 7.28
C ALA A 4 20.35 4.06 7.42
N PRO A 5 19.86 3.02 6.72
CA PRO A 5 18.51 2.46 6.92
C PRO A 5 18.27 1.99 8.35
N THR A 6 17.01 2.01 8.79
CA THR A 6 16.62 1.36 10.04
C THR A 6 16.89 -0.15 9.96
N ALA A 7 17.41 -0.73 11.03
CA ALA A 7 17.63 -2.18 11.10
C ALA A 7 16.30 -2.93 11.01
N SER A 8 16.24 -3.91 10.11
CA SER A 8 15.09 -4.81 10.00
C SER A 8 15.24 -5.96 11.01
N PRO A 9 14.27 -6.19 11.91
CA PRO A 9 14.38 -7.20 12.95
C PRO A 9 14.18 -8.60 12.34
N ILE A 10 15.12 -9.49 12.65
CA ILE A 10 15.21 -10.86 12.12
C ILE A 10 15.45 -10.88 10.60
N LEU A 11 14.47 -10.45 9.80
CA LEU A 11 14.50 -10.48 8.35
C LEU A 11 15.52 -9.50 7.77
N GLN A 12 16.56 -10.00 7.11
CA GLN A 12 17.61 -9.23 6.45
C GLN A 12 17.45 -9.19 4.93
N SER A 13 16.89 -10.24 4.33
CA SER A 13 16.72 -10.36 2.88
C SER A 13 15.30 -10.80 2.53
N LEU A 14 14.64 -10.05 1.64
CA LEU A 14 13.31 -10.38 1.15
C LEU A 14 13.33 -10.44 -0.37
N ASN A 15 13.01 -11.61 -0.90
CA ASN A 15 12.82 -11.86 -2.32
C ASN A 15 11.34 -12.08 -2.64
N TYR A 16 11.00 -11.97 -3.91
CA TYR A 16 9.63 -12.13 -4.39
C TYR A 16 9.54 -13.26 -5.38
N LEU A 17 8.48 -14.04 -5.25
CA LEU A 17 8.23 -15.18 -6.13
C LEU A 17 7.85 -14.71 -7.54
N SER A 18 8.42 -15.37 -8.55
CA SER A 18 8.12 -15.18 -9.97
C SER A 18 7.93 -16.56 -10.59
N GLU A 19 6.77 -16.79 -11.20
CA GLU A 19 6.36 -18.06 -11.80
C GLU A 19 5.71 -17.80 -13.16
N ASP A 20 6.31 -18.35 -14.21
CA ASP A 20 5.83 -18.19 -15.58
C ASP A 20 4.58 -19.04 -15.86
N ASN A 21 4.42 -20.18 -15.16
CA ASN A 21 3.35 -21.15 -15.36
C ASN A 21 2.47 -21.31 -14.11
N LEU A 22 1.52 -20.40 -13.93
CA LEU A 22 0.57 -20.44 -12.82
C LEU A 22 -0.66 -21.26 -13.20
N VAL A 23 -0.94 -22.31 -12.43
CA VAL A 23 -2.16 -23.10 -12.54
C VAL A 23 -3.00 -22.87 -11.29
N LEU A 24 -4.20 -22.31 -11.47
CA LEU A 24 -5.17 -22.23 -10.37
C LEU A 24 -5.53 -23.65 -9.95
N LYS A 25 -5.24 -23.99 -8.69
CA LYS A 25 -5.78 -25.18 -8.04
C LYS A 25 -7.09 -24.79 -7.34
N GLU A 26 -8.10 -25.64 -7.39
CA GLU A 26 -9.44 -25.35 -6.82
C GLU A 26 -9.41 -24.96 -5.33
N SER A 27 -8.41 -25.43 -4.58
CA SER A 27 -8.23 -25.09 -3.16
C SER A 27 -7.53 -23.75 -2.90
N ASN A 28 -7.06 -23.06 -3.94
CA ASN A 28 -6.34 -21.80 -3.81
C ASN A 28 -7.29 -20.60 -4.01
N SER A 29 -6.99 -19.49 -3.36
CA SER A 29 -7.74 -18.23 -3.51
C SER A 29 -6.78 -17.09 -3.84
N GLY A 30 -7.31 -15.90 -4.12
CA GLY A 30 -6.54 -14.76 -4.62
C GLY A 30 -6.69 -14.63 -6.13
N SER A 31 -5.68 -14.06 -6.78
CA SER A 31 -5.70 -13.83 -8.22
C SER A 31 -4.46 -14.34 -8.94
N LEU A 32 -4.54 -14.33 -10.28
CA LEU A 32 -3.40 -14.60 -11.15
C LEU A 32 -2.27 -13.61 -10.92
N PHE A 33 -2.60 -12.36 -10.56
CA PHE A 33 -1.62 -11.32 -10.25
C PHE A 33 -0.87 -11.61 -8.94
N GLY A 34 -1.56 -12.19 -7.95
CA GLY A 34 -0.99 -12.62 -6.67
C GLY A 34 -0.36 -14.01 -6.67
N GLY A 35 -0.65 -14.84 -7.67
CA GLY A 35 -0.12 -16.20 -7.84
C GLY A 35 -0.90 -17.30 -7.13
N TYR A 36 -2.12 -17.01 -6.67
CA TYR A 36 -2.99 -17.98 -5.98
C TYR A 36 -2.30 -18.75 -4.84
N PRO A 37 -1.71 -18.08 -3.84
CA PRO A 37 -1.05 -18.77 -2.74
C PRO A 37 -2.04 -19.71 -2.02
N SER A 38 -1.60 -20.92 -1.64
CA SER A 38 -2.37 -21.79 -0.75
C SER A 38 -2.43 -21.21 0.67
N LEU A 39 -3.31 -21.74 1.53
CA LEU A 39 -3.33 -21.36 2.95
C LEU A 39 -2.02 -21.74 3.66
N GLU A 40 -1.42 -22.88 3.31
CA GLU A 40 -0.12 -23.29 3.85
C GLU A 40 0.99 -22.30 3.46
N GLN A 41 1.07 -21.89 2.18
CA GLN A 41 2.03 -20.90 1.72
C GLN A 41 1.81 -19.53 2.39
N ARG A 42 0.55 -19.16 2.61
CA ARG A 42 0.19 -17.96 3.38
C ARG A 42 0.71 -18.08 4.82
N ASP A 43 0.46 -19.17 5.51
CA ASP A 43 0.85 -19.31 6.92
C ASP A 43 2.38 -19.37 7.07
N MET A 44 3.07 -20.04 6.15
CA MET A 44 4.53 -20.03 6.06
C MET A 44 5.11 -18.62 5.87
N SER A 45 4.39 -17.72 5.19
CA SER A 45 4.85 -16.34 5.00
C SER A 45 4.84 -15.49 6.28
N PHE A 46 4.17 -15.96 7.34
CA PHE A 46 4.22 -15.38 8.68
C PHE A 46 5.29 -16.03 9.58
N ASP A 47 5.98 -17.08 9.13
CA ASP A 47 7.13 -17.66 9.83
C ASP A 47 8.41 -16.88 9.44
N ILE A 48 8.66 -15.76 10.13
CA ILE A 48 9.69 -14.79 9.74
C ILE A 48 11.09 -15.35 9.97
N LYS A 49 11.86 -15.42 8.88
CA LYS A 49 13.26 -15.89 8.84
C LYS A 49 14.20 -14.75 8.45
N ASP A 50 15.50 -14.98 8.54
CA ASP A 50 16.54 -14.03 8.10
C ASP A 50 16.50 -13.75 6.59
N SER A 51 16.13 -14.76 5.80
CA SER A 51 15.91 -14.67 4.36
C SER A 51 14.59 -15.33 3.97
N MET A 52 13.77 -14.64 3.18
CA MET A 52 12.45 -15.14 2.77
C MET A 52 12.19 -14.86 1.28
N THR A 53 11.40 -15.74 0.66
CA THR A 53 10.78 -15.52 -0.65
C THR A 53 9.28 -15.62 -0.49
N VAL A 54 8.54 -14.57 -0.86
CA VAL A 54 7.08 -14.51 -0.66
C VAL A 54 6.33 -14.12 -1.92
N HIS A 55 5.05 -14.49 -1.99
CA HIS A 55 4.11 -13.91 -2.94
C HIS A 55 3.87 -12.44 -2.57
N CYS A 56 3.89 -11.54 -3.55
CA CYS A 56 3.72 -10.11 -3.31
C CYS A 56 3.24 -9.36 -4.57
N GLY A 57 2.29 -9.95 -5.30
CA GLY A 57 1.90 -9.46 -6.64
C GLY A 57 2.99 -9.63 -7.70
N PHE A 58 2.65 -9.30 -8.95
CA PHE A 58 3.56 -9.34 -10.11
C PHE A 58 4.22 -10.70 -10.36
N VAL A 59 3.52 -11.81 -10.08
CA VAL A 59 4.15 -13.15 -10.14
C VAL A 59 4.50 -13.62 -11.56
N ARG A 60 3.80 -13.14 -12.59
CA ARG A 60 3.99 -13.58 -14.00
C ARG A 60 5.19 -12.98 -14.72
N GLY A 61 6.02 -12.21 -14.03
CA GLY A 61 7.16 -11.56 -14.66
C GLY A 61 8.23 -11.18 -13.65
N LYS A 62 9.47 -11.11 -14.13
CA LYS A 62 10.64 -10.78 -13.31
C LYS A 62 10.69 -9.31 -12.90
N ILE A 63 10.07 -8.45 -13.71
CA ILE A 63 10.11 -7.00 -13.55
C ILE A 63 8.68 -6.53 -13.25
N PRO A 64 8.37 -6.08 -12.02
CA PRO A 64 7.09 -5.46 -11.72
C PRO A 64 6.77 -4.33 -12.70
N GLY A 65 5.57 -4.38 -13.30
CA GLY A 65 5.12 -3.40 -14.27
C GLY A 65 5.43 -3.73 -15.73
N LEU A 66 6.10 -4.84 -16.03
CA LEU A 66 6.40 -5.26 -17.41
C LEU A 66 5.86 -6.67 -17.69
N ASN A 67 4.74 -6.75 -18.41
CA ASN A 67 4.03 -8.00 -18.74
C ASN A 67 3.64 -8.83 -17.50
N THR A 68 3.16 -8.13 -16.47
CA THR A 68 2.81 -8.69 -15.16
C THR A 68 1.32 -8.55 -14.83
N GLY A 69 0.52 -7.92 -15.71
CA GLY A 69 -0.89 -7.66 -15.48
C GLY A 69 -1.15 -6.43 -14.61
N PHE A 70 -0.23 -5.47 -14.63
CA PHE A 70 -0.36 -4.10 -14.14
C PHE A 70 0.75 -3.35 -14.87
N ASP A 71 0.59 -3.23 -16.18
CA ASP A 71 1.70 -2.93 -17.07
C ASP A 71 1.84 -1.43 -17.23
N VAL A 72 3.07 -0.94 -17.28
CA VAL A 72 3.39 0.48 -17.43
C VAL A 72 4.42 0.63 -18.55
N ASP A 73 4.37 1.77 -19.24
CA ASP A 73 5.32 2.07 -20.31
C ASP A 73 6.77 1.93 -19.84
N GLU A 74 7.63 1.35 -20.68
CA GLU A 74 9.05 1.16 -20.35
C GLU A 74 9.77 2.47 -20.01
N ALA A 75 9.38 3.58 -20.66
CA ALA A 75 9.88 4.91 -20.35
C ALA A 75 9.54 5.32 -18.91
N ASP A 76 8.31 5.05 -18.45
CA ASP A 76 7.88 5.36 -17.09
C ASP A 76 8.52 4.41 -16.07
N LEU A 77 8.70 3.12 -16.40
CA LEU A 77 9.49 2.19 -15.59
C LEU A 77 10.92 2.65 -15.38
N SER A 78 11.56 3.20 -16.41
CA SER A 78 12.91 3.76 -16.32
C SER A 78 12.96 4.89 -15.29
N GLU A 79 12.03 5.83 -15.38
CA GLU A 79 11.91 6.97 -14.45
C GLU A 79 11.61 6.51 -13.01
N MET A 80 10.73 5.52 -12.84
CA MET A 80 10.41 4.94 -11.53
C MET A 80 11.65 4.29 -10.89
N ARG A 81 12.50 3.61 -11.67
CA ARG A 81 13.77 3.04 -11.16
C ARG A 81 14.81 4.11 -10.85
N GLN A 82 14.81 5.23 -11.57
CA GLN A 82 15.73 6.34 -11.30
C GLN A 82 15.37 7.11 -10.03
N CYS A 83 14.13 6.99 -9.55
CA CYS A 83 13.73 7.60 -8.29
C CYS A 83 14.51 7.01 -7.11
N GLN A 84 15.48 7.77 -6.62
CA GLN A 84 16.28 7.44 -5.45
C GLN A 84 15.81 8.27 -4.25
N GLY A 85 15.83 7.69 -3.06
CA GLY A 85 15.49 8.43 -1.84
C GLY A 85 14.00 8.40 -1.51
N THR A 86 13.19 9.34 -2.00
CA THR A 86 11.79 9.48 -1.58
C THR A 86 10.83 9.60 -2.75
N VAL A 87 9.79 8.75 -2.75
CA VAL A 87 8.67 8.83 -3.68
C VAL A 87 7.40 9.26 -2.95
N VAL A 88 6.68 10.23 -3.50
CA VAL A 88 5.28 10.51 -3.15
C VAL A 88 4.44 9.92 -4.27
N ALA A 89 3.50 9.04 -3.92
CA ALA A 89 2.65 8.37 -4.88
C ALA A 89 1.17 8.53 -4.53
N SER A 90 0.35 8.62 -5.57
CA SER A 90 -1.10 8.61 -5.51
C SER A 90 -1.65 7.84 -6.71
N ALA A 91 -2.93 7.51 -6.70
CA ALA A 91 -3.59 6.93 -7.85
C ALA A 91 -5.06 7.32 -7.97
N ILE A 92 -5.56 7.31 -9.20
CA ILE A 92 -6.99 7.47 -9.53
C ILE A 92 -7.33 6.42 -10.58
N PHE A 93 -8.22 5.49 -10.21
CA PHE A 93 -8.72 4.42 -11.08
C PHE A 93 -10.25 4.54 -11.17
N GLY A 94 -10.82 4.33 -12.34
CA GLY A 94 -12.26 4.45 -12.62
C GLY A 94 -12.80 5.87 -12.53
N TYR A 95 -11.92 6.88 -12.66
CA TYR A 95 -12.25 8.31 -12.65
C TYR A 95 -13.12 8.76 -11.45
N TYR A 96 -12.95 8.12 -10.29
CA TYR A 96 -13.75 8.41 -9.10
C TYR A 96 -13.38 9.72 -8.39
N ASP A 97 -12.15 10.20 -8.57
CA ASP A 97 -11.58 11.31 -7.82
C ASP A 97 -11.02 12.39 -8.77
N ILE A 98 -10.98 13.62 -8.28
CA ILE A 98 -10.35 14.76 -8.96
C ILE A 98 -8.87 14.80 -8.55
N MET A 99 -7.97 14.95 -9.53
CA MET A 99 -6.53 15.05 -9.27
C MET A 99 -6.19 16.29 -8.43
N GLN A 100 -5.78 16.06 -7.18
CA GLN A 100 -5.29 17.10 -6.29
C GLN A 100 -3.80 17.37 -6.52
N GLN A 101 -3.38 18.64 -6.51
CA GLN A 101 -1.96 19.03 -6.65
C GLN A 101 -1.31 19.27 -5.28
N PRO A 102 -0.13 18.70 -4.99
CA PRO A 102 0.59 19.00 -3.77
C PRO A 102 0.91 20.49 -3.66
N GLU A 103 0.76 21.05 -2.47
CA GLU A 103 1.02 22.45 -2.15
C GLU A 103 2.07 22.57 -1.04
N ASN A 104 2.70 23.75 -0.94
CA ASN A 104 3.74 24.04 0.05
C ASN A 104 4.95 23.09 0.00
N ILE A 105 5.31 22.63 -1.20
CA ILE A 105 6.50 21.82 -1.45
C ILE A 105 7.69 22.75 -1.66
N SER A 106 8.76 22.55 -0.88
CA SER A 106 9.99 23.34 -1.02
C SER A 106 10.70 23.08 -2.34
N GLU A 107 11.51 24.03 -2.83
CA GLU A 107 12.32 23.83 -4.05
C GLU A 107 13.24 22.61 -3.92
N PHE A 108 13.84 22.42 -2.74
CA PHE A 108 14.64 21.23 -2.45
C PHE A 108 13.84 19.94 -2.68
N SER A 109 12.61 19.85 -2.15
CA SER A 109 11.76 18.67 -2.34
C SER A 109 11.25 18.53 -3.78
N LYS A 110 11.04 19.62 -4.52
CA LYS A 110 10.68 19.53 -5.95
C LYS A 110 11.81 18.90 -6.77
N ASP A 111 13.06 19.11 -6.37
CA ASP A 111 14.24 18.57 -7.06
C ASP A 111 14.61 17.15 -6.60
N THR A 112 14.34 16.79 -5.33
CA THR A 112 14.82 15.52 -4.75
C THR A 112 13.74 14.49 -4.44
N VAL A 113 12.45 14.87 -4.48
CA VAL A 113 11.33 13.95 -4.26
C VAL A 113 10.63 13.68 -5.58
N CYS A 114 10.40 12.39 -5.88
CA CYS A 114 9.67 12.03 -7.08
C CYS A 114 8.18 11.96 -6.79
N PHE A 115 7.37 12.66 -7.58
CA PHE A 115 5.91 12.69 -7.45
C PHE A 115 5.28 11.91 -8.59
N PHE A 116 4.58 10.82 -8.26
CA PHE A 116 3.97 9.91 -9.23
C PHE A 116 2.46 9.76 -9.02
N MET A 117 1.69 9.84 -10.10
CA MET A 117 0.26 9.62 -10.12
C MET A 117 -0.08 8.47 -11.07
N PHE A 118 -0.61 7.38 -10.53
CA PHE A 118 -1.02 6.20 -11.32
C PHE A 118 -2.47 6.36 -11.78
N LEU A 119 -2.71 6.23 -13.07
CA LEU A 119 -4.03 6.32 -13.68
C LEU A 119 -4.33 5.04 -14.49
N ASP A 120 -5.60 4.68 -14.64
CA ASP A 120 -6.01 3.82 -15.75
C ASP A 120 -6.27 4.63 -17.04
N GLU A 121 -6.42 3.89 -18.13
CA GLU A 121 -6.70 4.46 -19.46
C GLU A 121 -7.98 5.30 -19.49
N GLU A 122 -9.03 4.85 -18.78
CA GLU A 122 -10.29 5.60 -18.67
C GLU A 122 -10.08 6.97 -18.01
N THR A 123 -9.38 6.99 -16.87
CA THR A 123 -9.11 8.22 -16.14
C THR A 123 -8.15 9.13 -16.91
N GLU A 124 -7.14 8.58 -17.56
CA GLU A 124 -6.22 9.35 -18.41
C GLU A 124 -6.96 10.05 -19.55
N ALA A 125 -7.86 9.34 -20.25
CA ALA A 125 -8.67 9.90 -21.32
C ALA A 125 -9.59 11.03 -20.81
N ALA A 126 -10.19 10.86 -19.63
CA ALA A 126 -11.03 11.89 -19.01
C ALA A 126 -10.23 13.16 -18.63
N ILE A 127 -9.01 12.99 -18.11
CA ILE A 127 -8.15 14.11 -17.70
C ILE A 127 -7.58 14.86 -18.92
N LYS A 128 -7.16 14.16 -19.98
CA LYS A 128 -6.65 14.80 -21.21
C LYS A 128 -7.64 15.77 -21.86
N ASN A 129 -8.94 15.52 -21.67
CA ASN A 129 -9.99 16.41 -22.19
C ASN A 129 -10.10 17.74 -21.41
N THR A 130 -9.58 17.81 -20.18
CA THR A 130 -9.78 18.95 -19.28
C THR A 130 -8.48 19.66 -18.90
N THR A 131 -7.35 18.94 -18.92
CA THR A 131 -6.06 19.43 -18.43
C THR A 131 -4.96 19.12 -19.44
N ALA A 132 -4.18 20.13 -19.81
CA ALA A 132 -3.02 19.93 -20.66
C ALA A 132 -1.94 19.17 -19.89
N VAL A 133 -1.55 18.00 -20.40
CA VAL A 133 -0.35 17.29 -19.95
C VAL A 133 0.85 17.90 -20.65
N ASP A 134 1.89 18.24 -19.88
CA ASP A 134 3.10 18.83 -20.48
C ASP A 134 3.89 17.79 -21.31
N ASN A 135 4.89 18.26 -22.06
CA ASN A 135 5.74 17.40 -22.89
C ASN A 135 6.52 16.33 -22.10
N MET A 136 6.59 16.45 -20.77
CA MET A 136 7.27 15.52 -19.87
C MET A 136 6.29 14.54 -19.18
N LYS A 137 5.04 14.42 -19.66
CA LYS A 137 3.98 13.63 -19.03
C LYS A 137 3.65 14.11 -17.60
N LYS A 138 3.86 15.38 -17.28
CA LYS A 138 3.52 15.95 -15.96
C LYS A 138 2.24 16.77 -16.00
N ILE A 139 1.52 16.72 -14.88
CA ILE A 139 0.44 17.64 -14.54
C ILE A 139 0.79 18.25 -13.18
N GLY A 140 1.23 19.51 -13.18
CA GLY A 140 1.79 20.16 -12.01
C GLY A 140 3.04 19.42 -11.51
N LEU A 141 3.04 18.96 -10.26
CA LEU A 141 4.15 18.18 -9.72
C LEU A 141 4.12 16.70 -10.12
N TRP A 142 2.93 16.18 -10.41
CA TRP A 142 2.76 14.76 -10.70
C TRP A 142 3.33 14.39 -12.06
N ARG A 143 4.23 13.42 -12.10
CA ARG A 143 4.44 12.60 -13.29
C ARG A 143 3.29 11.59 -13.40
N VAL A 144 2.59 11.61 -14.51
CA VAL A 144 1.47 10.70 -14.78
C VAL A 144 2.00 9.39 -15.33
N VAL A 145 1.58 8.28 -14.74
CA VAL A 145 1.86 6.92 -15.18
C VAL A 145 0.54 6.23 -15.49
N VAL A 146 0.35 5.88 -16.75
CA VAL A 146 -0.83 5.13 -17.19
C VAL A 146 -0.56 3.64 -17.02
N VAL A 147 -1.52 2.94 -16.45
CA VAL A 147 -1.46 1.51 -16.19
C VAL A 147 -2.38 0.78 -17.15
N HIS A 148 -1.81 -0.24 -17.79
CA HIS A 148 -2.44 -1.12 -18.76
C HIS A 148 -2.65 -2.52 -18.17
N ASN A 149 -3.50 -3.31 -18.82
CA ASN A 149 -3.72 -4.73 -18.49
C ASN A 149 -4.05 -4.97 -17.00
N LEU A 150 -4.93 -4.16 -16.43
CA LEU A 150 -5.26 -4.21 -15.01
C LEU A 150 -5.68 -5.61 -14.55
N PRO A 151 -5.23 -6.08 -13.37
CA PRO A 151 -5.44 -7.45 -12.95
C PRO A 151 -6.82 -7.72 -12.36
N TYR A 152 -7.56 -6.66 -12.00
CA TYR A 152 -8.87 -6.75 -11.38
C TYR A 152 -9.89 -5.90 -12.13
N SER A 153 -11.14 -6.35 -12.15
CA SER A 153 -12.28 -5.53 -12.58
C SER A 153 -12.66 -4.45 -11.57
N ASP A 154 -12.37 -4.64 -10.28
CA ASP A 154 -12.58 -3.64 -9.24
C ASP A 154 -11.45 -2.60 -9.23
N ALA A 155 -11.74 -1.40 -9.73
CA ALA A 155 -10.83 -0.25 -9.71
C ALA A 155 -10.30 0.07 -8.29
N ARG A 156 -11.07 -0.16 -7.22
CA ARG A 156 -10.58 0.04 -5.85
C ARG A 156 -9.50 -0.95 -5.48
N ARG A 157 -9.60 -2.19 -5.97
CA ARG A 157 -8.59 -3.24 -5.77
C ARG A 157 -7.33 -2.92 -6.58
N ASN A 158 -7.47 -2.44 -7.82
CA ASN A 158 -6.35 -1.94 -8.63
C ASN A 158 -5.59 -0.82 -7.90
N GLY A 159 -6.30 0.13 -7.27
CA GLY A 159 -5.70 1.18 -6.45
C GLY A 159 -4.91 0.69 -5.24
N LYS A 160 -5.09 -0.57 -4.78
CA LYS A 160 -4.29 -1.14 -3.69
C LYS A 160 -2.89 -1.55 -4.13
N ILE A 161 -2.65 -1.74 -5.43
CA ILE A 161 -1.34 -2.11 -5.97
C ILE A 161 -0.33 -0.96 -5.74
N PRO A 162 -0.51 0.26 -6.29
CA PRO A 162 0.41 1.35 -6.03
C PRO A 162 0.32 1.89 -4.60
N LYS A 163 -0.69 1.50 -3.81
CA LYS A 163 -0.77 1.82 -2.38
C LYS A 163 0.14 0.96 -1.52
N LEU A 164 0.08 -0.35 -1.70
CA LEU A 164 0.76 -1.32 -0.81
C LEU A 164 2.11 -1.76 -1.38
N LEU A 165 2.23 -1.81 -2.71
CA LEU A 165 3.38 -2.40 -3.41
C LEU A 165 4.36 -1.39 -3.99
N LEU A 166 4.44 -0.16 -3.44
CA LEU A 166 5.43 0.83 -3.89
C LEU A 166 6.89 0.34 -3.82
N HIS A 167 7.20 -0.61 -2.95
CA HIS A 167 8.55 -1.17 -2.86
C HIS A 167 8.86 -2.12 -4.03
N ARG A 168 7.83 -2.68 -4.67
CA ARG A 168 7.97 -3.45 -5.92
C ARG A 168 8.12 -2.52 -7.11
N LEU A 169 7.36 -1.43 -7.13
CA LEU A 169 7.31 -0.46 -8.23
C LEU A 169 8.52 0.52 -8.24
N PHE A 170 9.01 0.90 -7.06
CA PHE A 170 10.15 1.81 -6.88
C PHE A 170 11.26 1.11 -6.08
N PRO A 171 11.96 0.12 -6.67
CA PRO A 171 12.91 -0.73 -5.92
C PRO A 171 14.14 0.04 -5.38
N ASN A 172 14.42 1.25 -5.90
CA ASN A 172 15.54 2.09 -5.49
C ASN A 172 15.12 3.24 -4.55
N ALA A 173 13.81 3.41 -4.30
CA ALA A 173 13.33 4.39 -3.34
C ALA A 173 13.54 3.86 -1.91
N ARG A 174 14.04 4.71 -1.02
CA ARG A 174 14.22 4.36 0.40
C ARG A 174 12.97 4.64 1.22
N TYR A 175 12.21 5.67 0.85
CA TYR A 175 11.00 6.08 1.53
C TYR A 175 9.86 6.26 0.54
N SER A 176 8.64 5.97 0.97
CA SER A 176 7.43 6.33 0.23
C SER A 176 6.39 7.00 1.10
N LEU A 177 5.70 7.98 0.52
CA LEU A 177 4.46 8.53 1.03
C LEU A 177 3.34 8.15 0.05
N TRP A 178 2.39 7.33 0.50
CA TRP A 178 1.14 7.13 -0.22
C TRP A 178 0.14 8.21 0.23
N ILE A 179 -0.48 8.89 -0.72
CA ILE A 179 -1.58 9.84 -0.50
C ILE A 179 -2.76 9.40 -1.38
N ASP A 180 -3.93 9.20 -0.80
CA ASP A 180 -5.15 8.84 -1.53
C ASP A 180 -5.53 9.94 -2.54
N GLY A 181 -6.01 9.56 -3.74
CA GLY A 181 -6.21 10.50 -4.85
C GLY A 181 -7.18 11.65 -4.56
N LYS A 182 -8.12 11.45 -3.64
CA LYS A 182 -9.04 12.49 -3.17
C LYS A 182 -8.41 13.52 -2.23
N LEU A 183 -7.17 13.33 -1.81
CA LEU A 183 -6.50 14.16 -0.82
C LEU A 183 -5.38 14.98 -1.46
N LYS A 184 -5.29 16.22 -1.00
CA LYS A 184 -4.22 17.15 -1.32
C LYS A 184 -3.16 17.14 -0.21
N LEU A 185 -1.91 16.87 -0.57
CA LEU A 185 -0.75 17.03 0.33
C LEU A 185 -0.43 18.52 0.47
N VAL A 186 -0.42 19.04 1.70
CA VAL A 186 -0.21 20.49 1.99
C VAL A 186 1.02 20.78 2.85
N LYS A 187 1.86 19.77 3.09
CA LYS A 187 3.13 19.88 3.81
C LYS A 187 4.23 19.14 3.06
N ASP A 188 5.45 19.62 3.22
CA ASP A 188 6.63 19.06 2.58
C ASP A 188 6.91 17.60 3.02
N PRO A 189 7.19 16.66 2.09
CA PRO A 189 7.43 15.25 2.39
C PRO A 189 8.50 15.01 3.45
N TYR A 190 9.58 15.81 3.47
CA TYR A 190 10.65 15.61 4.46
C TYR A 190 10.21 15.99 5.87
N GLN A 191 9.30 16.96 6.02
CA GLN A 191 8.73 17.27 7.34
C GLN A 191 7.91 16.10 7.87
N LEU A 192 7.20 15.38 6.98
CA LEU A 192 6.43 14.20 7.36
C LEU A 192 7.34 13.03 7.72
N LEU A 193 8.38 12.78 6.93
CA LEU A 193 9.38 11.77 7.26
C LEU A 193 10.07 12.04 8.59
N GLU A 194 10.43 13.30 8.86
CA GLU A 194 11.01 13.70 10.13
C GLU A 194 10.06 13.47 11.30
N ARG A 195 8.82 13.97 11.20
CA ARG A 195 7.81 13.92 12.26
C ARG A 195 7.36 12.49 12.57
N PHE A 196 7.06 11.70 11.54
CA PHE A 196 6.38 10.41 11.72
C PHE A 196 7.31 9.21 11.72
N LEU A 197 8.50 9.30 11.11
CA LEU A 197 9.48 8.20 11.11
C LEU A 197 10.71 8.53 11.96
N TRP A 198 11.48 9.55 11.57
CA TRP A 198 12.83 9.74 12.08
C TRP A 198 12.87 10.10 13.58
N ARG A 199 12.05 11.06 14.03
CA ARG A 199 12.00 11.47 15.45
C ARG A 199 11.44 10.37 16.36
N LYS A 200 10.58 9.51 15.82
CA LYS A 200 9.99 8.37 16.54
C LYS A 200 10.84 7.10 16.49
N ASN A 201 11.87 7.08 15.64
CA ASN A 201 12.67 5.90 15.36
C ASN A 201 11.83 4.68 14.93
N VAL A 202 10.90 4.91 14.00
CA VAL A 202 10.02 3.87 13.42
C VAL A 202 10.14 3.87 11.89
N SER A 203 9.85 2.73 11.27
CA SER A 203 9.97 2.53 9.81
C SER A 203 8.64 2.53 9.06
N PHE A 204 7.51 2.58 9.78
CA PHE A 204 6.18 2.61 9.19
C PHE A 204 5.22 3.40 10.07
N ALA A 205 4.52 4.35 9.47
CA ALA A 205 3.52 5.18 10.12
C ALA A 205 2.25 5.27 9.26
N ILE A 206 1.09 5.15 9.90
CA ILE A 206 -0.23 5.22 9.28
C ILE A 206 -1.21 5.90 10.22
N SER A 207 -2.18 6.65 9.69
CA SER A 207 -3.20 7.25 10.55
C SER A 207 -4.10 6.14 11.10
N ARG A 208 -4.54 6.25 12.35
CA ARG A 208 -5.68 5.46 12.84
C ARG A 208 -6.99 6.04 12.33
N HIS A 209 -7.99 5.19 12.19
CA HIS A 209 -9.33 5.63 11.82
C HIS A 209 -9.96 6.49 12.94
N TYR A 210 -10.68 7.54 12.54
CA TYR A 210 -11.07 8.64 13.45
C TYR A 210 -12.21 8.29 14.41
N ARG A 211 -12.95 7.21 14.12
CA ARG A 211 -14.14 6.82 14.89
C ARG A 211 -14.16 5.34 15.28
N ARG A 212 -13.80 4.48 14.34
CA ARG A 212 -13.81 3.02 14.49
C ARG A 212 -12.40 2.56 14.76
N PHE A 213 -12.22 1.84 15.86
CA PHE A 213 -10.92 1.30 16.30
C PHE A 213 -10.93 -0.23 16.30
N ASP A 214 -12.11 -0.83 16.21
CA ASP A 214 -12.31 -2.26 16.19
C ASP A 214 -12.65 -2.75 14.78
N VAL A 215 -12.00 -3.83 14.37
CA VAL A 215 -12.15 -4.42 13.03
C VAL A 215 -13.55 -4.98 12.79
N PHE A 216 -14.23 -5.47 13.84
CA PHE A 216 -15.61 -5.96 13.73
C PHE A 216 -16.58 -4.80 13.48
N GLU A 217 -16.40 -3.67 14.17
CA GLU A 217 -17.16 -2.44 13.91
C GLU A 217 -16.90 -1.91 12.48
N GLU A 218 -15.64 -1.97 12.01
CA GLU A 218 -15.30 -1.60 10.64
C GLU A 218 -15.98 -2.49 9.61
N ALA A 219 -16.05 -3.80 9.85
CA ALA A 219 -16.75 -4.74 8.98
C ALA A 219 -18.24 -4.43 8.89
N GLU A 220 -18.92 -4.22 10.01
CA GLU A 220 -20.34 -3.82 10.03
C GLU A 220 -20.56 -2.48 9.32
N ALA A 221 -19.65 -1.51 9.50
CA ALA A 221 -19.73 -0.23 8.79
C ALA A 221 -19.55 -0.38 7.27
N ASN A 222 -18.67 -1.28 6.82
CA ASN A 222 -18.51 -1.58 5.39
C ASN A 222 -19.78 -2.24 4.81
N LYS A 223 -20.40 -3.17 5.54
CA LYS A 223 -21.67 -3.79 5.14
C LYS A 223 -22.80 -2.77 5.05
N ALA A 224 -23.00 -1.98 6.12
CA ALA A 224 -24.02 -0.94 6.16
C ALA A 224 -23.83 0.12 5.07
N GLY A 225 -22.59 0.43 4.71
CA GLY A 225 -22.25 1.38 3.65
C GLY A 225 -22.26 0.80 2.22
N GLY A 226 -22.67 -0.47 2.04
CA GLY A 226 -22.68 -1.14 0.73
C GLY A 226 -21.30 -1.17 0.07
N LYS A 227 -20.24 -1.26 0.88
CA LYS A 227 -18.86 -1.08 0.42
C LYS A 227 -18.30 -2.34 -0.24
N TYR A 228 -18.78 -3.52 0.13
CA TYR A 228 -18.46 -4.77 -0.54
C TYR A 228 -19.63 -5.73 -0.32
N ASP A 229 -19.63 -6.86 -1.02
CA ASP A 229 -20.59 -7.93 -0.75
C ASP A 229 -20.52 -8.37 0.72
N ASN A 230 -21.68 -8.40 1.39
CA ASN A 230 -21.78 -8.66 2.82
C ASN A 230 -21.29 -10.07 3.17
N ALA A 231 -21.66 -11.08 2.37
CA ALA A 231 -21.25 -12.47 2.61
C ALA A 231 -19.73 -12.63 2.51
N SER A 232 -19.09 -11.91 1.58
CA SER A 232 -17.64 -11.87 1.43
C SER A 232 -16.94 -11.23 2.64
N ILE A 233 -17.50 -10.15 3.20
CA ILE A 233 -17.00 -9.53 4.44
C ILE A 233 -17.15 -10.49 5.63
N ASP A 234 -18.32 -11.11 5.78
CA ASP A 234 -18.58 -12.07 6.87
C ASP A 234 -17.63 -13.26 6.78
N ASN A 235 -17.41 -13.81 5.58
CA ASN A 235 -16.44 -14.89 5.36
C ASN A 235 -15.02 -14.49 5.77
N GLN A 236 -14.58 -13.28 5.45
CA GLN A 236 -13.25 -12.76 5.83
C GLN A 236 -13.13 -12.62 7.36
N ILE A 237 -14.15 -12.05 8.01
CA ILE A 237 -14.17 -11.88 9.47
C ILE A 237 -14.20 -13.21 10.20
N GLU A 238 -15.05 -14.15 9.79
CA GLU A 238 -15.11 -15.49 10.38
C GLU A 238 -13.82 -16.28 10.16
N PHE A 239 -13.16 -16.09 9.01
CA PHE A 239 -11.82 -16.62 8.80
C PHE A 239 -10.84 -16.08 9.84
N TYR A 240 -10.75 -14.76 10.02
CA TYR A 240 -9.84 -14.18 11.00
C TYR A 240 -10.18 -14.51 12.46
N LYS A 241 -11.47 -14.62 12.82
CA LYS A 241 -11.90 -15.08 14.16
C LYS A 241 -11.36 -16.47 14.46
N ARG A 242 -11.46 -17.40 13.50
CA ARG A 242 -10.90 -18.76 13.64
C ARG A 242 -9.38 -18.76 13.80
N GLU A 243 -8.71 -17.74 13.27
CA GLU A 243 -7.26 -17.52 13.46
C GLU A 243 -6.91 -16.74 14.75
N GLY A 244 -7.88 -16.41 15.59
CA GLY A 244 -7.65 -15.75 16.89
C GLY A 244 -7.82 -14.23 16.89
N LEU A 245 -8.39 -13.63 15.84
CA LEU A 245 -8.74 -12.21 15.86
C LEU A 245 -9.82 -11.95 16.92
N THR A 246 -9.54 -11.01 17.83
CA THR A 246 -10.42 -10.60 18.93
C THR A 246 -10.72 -9.11 18.85
N HIS A 247 -11.83 -8.69 19.45
CA HIS A 247 -12.24 -7.28 19.50
C HIS A 247 -11.09 -6.41 20.02
N TYR A 248 -10.97 -5.20 19.47
CA TYR A 248 -10.05 -4.22 20.03
C TYR A 248 -10.38 -3.92 21.49
N SER A 249 -9.36 -3.83 22.32
CA SER A 249 -9.46 -3.38 23.71
C SER A 249 -8.15 -2.77 24.18
N SER A 250 -8.17 -2.09 25.33
CA SER A 250 -6.97 -1.51 25.94
C SER A 250 -5.89 -2.55 26.29
N ALA A 251 -6.23 -3.84 26.33
CA ALA A 251 -5.27 -4.92 26.50
C ALA A 251 -4.26 -5.03 25.32
N LYS A 252 -4.58 -4.48 24.14
CA LYS A 252 -3.69 -4.50 22.96
C LYS A 252 -2.59 -3.44 23.00
N LEU A 253 -2.60 -2.53 23.98
CA LEU A 253 -1.60 -1.47 24.11
C LEU A 253 -0.16 -2.03 24.02
N PRO A 254 0.77 -1.32 23.37
CA PRO A 254 0.67 0.05 22.86
C PRO A 254 -0.06 0.19 21.50
N ILE A 255 -0.67 -0.86 20.93
CA ILE A 255 -1.54 -0.71 19.75
C ILE A 255 -2.78 0.09 20.16
N THR A 256 -3.05 1.19 19.45
CA THR A 256 -4.13 2.13 19.78
C THR A 256 -5.36 2.00 18.88
N SER A 257 -5.32 1.12 17.89
CA SER A 257 -6.42 0.84 16.94
C SER A 257 -6.12 -0.44 16.15
N ASP A 258 -7.15 -1.23 15.81
CA ASP A 258 -7.06 -2.27 14.77
C ASP A 258 -7.31 -1.71 13.37
N VAL A 259 -7.95 -0.55 13.27
CA VAL A 259 -8.44 0.01 12.02
C VAL A 259 -7.58 1.22 11.63
N PRO A 260 -6.85 1.16 10.50
CA PRO A 260 -6.16 2.31 9.96
C PRO A 260 -7.12 3.21 9.18
N GLU A 261 -6.83 4.51 9.16
CA GLU A 261 -7.28 5.42 8.10
C GLU A 261 -6.22 5.36 6.99
N GLY A 262 -6.41 4.42 6.06
CA GLY A 262 -5.41 4.10 5.06
C GLY A 262 -5.23 5.13 3.95
N CYS A 263 -5.83 6.32 4.02
CA CYS A 263 -5.66 7.34 3.00
C CYS A 263 -4.26 8.00 3.00
N VAL A 264 -3.44 7.72 4.01
CA VAL A 264 -2.02 8.09 4.05
C VAL A 264 -1.19 6.93 4.60
N ILE A 265 -0.05 6.63 3.96
CA ILE A 265 0.97 5.72 4.52
C ILE A 265 2.33 6.38 4.37
N ILE A 266 3.13 6.42 5.44
CA ILE A 266 4.50 6.93 5.44
C ILE A 266 5.42 5.77 5.80
N ARG A 267 6.34 5.40 4.91
CA ARG A 267 7.09 4.14 5.04
C ARG A 267 8.56 4.31 4.64
N GLU A 268 9.47 3.74 5.41
CA GLU A 268 10.81 3.36 4.98
C GLU A 268 10.78 1.95 4.40
N HIS A 269 11.39 1.74 3.23
CA HIS A 269 11.45 0.46 2.53
C HIS A 269 12.62 -0.36 3.09
N ILE A 270 12.31 -1.18 4.09
CA ILE A 270 13.22 -2.15 4.69
C ILE A 270 12.57 -3.54 4.63
N PRO A 271 13.33 -4.64 4.76
CA PRO A 271 12.75 -5.98 4.58
C PRO A 271 11.46 -6.24 5.37
N ILE A 272 11.40 -5.87 6.67
CA ILE A 272 10.19 -6.10 7.47
C ILE A 272 8.97 -5.28 7.03
N THR A 273 9.16 -4.02 6.60
CA THR A 273 8.05 -3.16 6.18
C THR A 273 7.57 -3.56 4.79
N ASN A 274 8.48 -4.00 3.93
CA ASN A 274 8.15 -4.57 2.62
C ASN A 274 7.34 -5.86 2.79
N LEU A 275 7.81 -6.79 3.65
CA LEU A 275 7.07 -8.01 4.00
C LEU A 275 5.67 -7.66 4.53
N PHE A 276 5.57 -6.76 5.50
CA PHE A 276 4.28 -6.33 6.05
C PHE A 276 3.29 -5.90 4.97
N THR A 277 3.71 -5.03 4.05
CA THR A 277 2.82 -4.57 2.97
C THR A 277 2.56 -5.62 1.88
N CYS A 278 3.48 -6.56 1.65
CA CYS A 278 3.22 -7.73 0.80
C CYS A 278 2.12 -8.60 1.38
N LEU A 279 2.23 -8.96 2.67
CA LEU A 279 1.24 -9.79 3.34
C LEU A 279 -0.11 -9.06 3.44
N TRP A 280 -0.10 -7.76 3.70
CA TRP A 280 -1.31 -6.95 3.69
C TRP A 280 -1.99 -6.92 2.32
N PHE A 281 -1.22 -6.77 1.24
CA PHE A 281 -1.74 -6.88 -0.12
C PHE A 281 -2.28 -8.28 -0.42
N ASN A 282 -1.60 -9.34 0.02
CA ASN A 282 -2.06 -10.72 -0.21
C ASN A 282 -3.40 -11.00 0.47
N GLU A 283 -3.66 -10.43 1.65
CA GLU A 283 -4.97 -10.52 2.30
C GLU A 283 -6.06 -9.78 1.51
N VAL A 284 -5.73 -8.60 0.96
CA VAL A 284 -6.64 -7.82 0.10
C VAL A 284 -6.94 -8.58 -1.21
N ASP A 285 -5.92 -9.22 -1.79
CA ASP A 285 -6.07 -10.04 -2.98
C ASP A 285 -6.93 -11.29 -2.72
N ARG A 286 -6.69 -11.95 -1.59
CA ARG A 286 -7.42 -13.17 -1.20
C ARG A 286 -8.88 -12.92 -0.87
N PHE A 287 -9.17 -11.86 -0.12
CA PHE A 287 -10.49 -11.60 0.43
C PHE A 287 -11.15 -10.41 -0.28
N THR A 288 -11.30 -9.29 0.43
CA THR A 288 -12.00 -8.11 -0.06
C THR A 288 -11.03 -6.96 -0.33
N SER A 289 -11.44 -5.99 -1.17
CA SER A 289 -10.65 -4.77 -1.42
C SER A 289 -10.63 -3.80 -0.22
N ARG A 290 -11.20 -4.18 0.92
CA ARG A 290 -11.27 -3.41 2.16
C ARG A 290 -10.05 -3.71 3.04
N ASP A 291 -8.95 -3.07 2.66
CA ASP A 291 -7.66 -3.12 3.35
C ASP A 291 -7.70 -2.79 4.85
N GLN A 292 -8.67 -1.98 5.29
CA GLN A 292 -8.88 -1.70 6.72
C GLN A 292 -9.22 -2.96 7.54
N ILE A 293 -9.87 -3.96 6.93
CA ILE A 293 -10.30 -5.19 7.60
C ILE A 293 -9.12 -6.16 7.81
N SER A 294 -8.17 -6.20 6.88
CA SER A 294 -7.03 -7.13 6.94
C SER A 294 -5.80 -6.60 7.69
N PHE A 295 -5.74 -5.29 7.95
CA PHE A 295 -4.57 -4.64 8.55
C PHE A 295 -4.16 -5.22 9.90
N SER A 296 -5.11 -5.35 10.84
CA SER A 296 -4.82 -5.83 12.20
C SER A 296 -4.34 -7.28 12.21
N THR A 297 -4.97 -8.16 11.43
CA THR A 297 -4.57 -9.56 11.29
C THR A 297 -3.11 -9.69 10.87
N VAL A 298 -2.68 -8.95 9.83
CA VAL A 298 -1.31 -9.01 9.32
C VAL A 298 -0.32 -8.41 10.33
N ARG A 299 -0.68 -7.26 10.91
CA ARG A 299 0.15 -6.59 11.93
C ARG A 299 0.36 -7.49 13.14
N ASP A 300 -0.69 -8.10 13.66
CA ASP A 300 -0.66 -8.90 14.89
C ASP A 300 0.13 -10.19 14.66
N LYS A 301 -0.05 -10.86 13.52
CA LYS A 301 0.75 -12.04 13.14
C LYS A 301 2.24 -11.69 13.04
N ILE A 302 2.62 -10.57 12.41
CA ILE A 302 4.03 -10.14 12.34
C ILE A 302 4.56 -9.78 13.74
N ARG A 303 3.80 -9.00 14.51
CA ARG A 303 4.20 -8.57 15.87
C ARG A 303 4.39 -9.75 16.83
N SER A 304 3.65 -10.84 16.65
CA SER A 304 3.85 -12.07 17.47
C SER A 304 5.17 -12.80 17.16
N ARG A 305 5.84 -12.48 16.05
CA ARG A 305 7.04 -13.16 15.56
C ARG A 305 8.29 -12.30 15.68
N VAL A 306 8.14 -10.99 15.51
CA VAL A 306 9.23 -10.01 15.62
C VAL A 306 8.80 -8.83 16.48
N ASN A 307 9.77 -8.22 17.17
CA ASN A 307 9.55 -6.98 17.91
C ASN A 307 9.47 -5.77 16.94
N TRP A 308 8.43 -5.75 16.11
CA TRP A 308 8.12 -4.68 15.17
C TRP A 308 6.61 -4.47 15.11
N THR A 309 6.19 -3.21 14.98
CA THR A 309 4.79 -2.86 14.73
C THR A 309 4.69 -1.53 13.98
N ALA A 310 3.54 -1.27 13.37
CA ALA A 310 3.25 -0.01 12.71
C ALA A 310 2.93 1.10 13.74
N ASP A 311 3.52 2.29 13.57
CA ASP A 311 3.13 3.47 14.35
C ASP A 311 1.79 4.00 13.83
N MET A 312 0.83 4.20 14.74
CA MET A 312 -0.51 4.67 14.40
C MET A 312 -0.76 6.06 14.98
N PHE A 313 -0.60 7.10 14.15
CA PHE A 313 -0.83 8.49 14.55
C PHE A 313 -2.31 8.89 14.48
N LEU A 314 -2.67 10.01 15.10
CA LEU A 314 -4.07 10.44 15.21
C LEU A 314 -4.60 11.02 13.89
N ASP A 315 -5.91 10.89 13.64
CA ASP A 315 -6.54 11.51 12.46
C ASP A 315 -6.43 13.04 12.45
N CYS A 316 -6.40 13.70 13.61
CA CYS A 316 -6.15 15.14 13.66
C CYS A 316 -4.75 15.48 13.12
N GLU A 317 -3.72 14.70 13.46
CA GLU A 317 -2.37 14.88 12.92
C GLU A 317 -2.32 14.64 11.42
N ARG A 318 -3.12 13.68 10.90
CA ARG A 318 -3.30 13.47 9.46
C ARG A 318 -3.84 14.73 8.77
N ARG A 319 -4.88 15.34 9.33
CA ARG A 319 -5.53 16.54 8.78
C ARG A 319 -4.63 17.78 8.77
N ASP A 320 -3.53 17.79 9.54
CA ASP A 320 -2.54 18.86 9.51
C ASP A 320 -1.78 18.94 8.18
N PHE A 321 -1.72 17.83 7.43
CA PHE A 321 -0.88 17.73 6.22
C PHE A 321 -1.58 17.16 4.99
N VAL A 322 -2.80 16.63 5.11
CA VAL A 322 -3.64 16.31 3.96
C VAL A 322 -5.05 16.85 4.13
N VAL A 323 -5.58 17.48 3.08
CA VAL A 323 -6.93 18.06 3.03
C VAL A 323 -7.73 17.47 1.88
N GLN A 324 -9.06 17.45 1.99
CA GLN A 324 -9.97 17.05 0.90
C GLN A 324 -10.21 18.22 -0.05
#